data_AF-I3QG15-F1
#
_entry.id   AF-I3QG15-F1
#
_cell.length_a   1.000
_cell.length_b   1.000
_cell.length_c   1.000
_cell.angle_alpha   90.00
_cell.angle_beta   90.00
_cell.angle_gamma   90.00
#
_symmetry.space_group_name_H-M   'P 1'
#
loop_
_entity.id
_entity.type
_entity.pdbx_description
1 polymer ?
#
loop_
_entity_poly.entity_id
_entity_poly.type
_entity_poly.pdbx_seq_one_letter_code
_entity_poly.pdbx_strand_id
1 'polypeptide(L)'
;MDFNKKIINWYKKNYRKFPWRETKNPYYILVSEFMLQQTRTSQTIKYYLNFIKEFSSLEKLAKAEEKDVLKKWEGLGYYSRAKYLHSFAIKLKNEKIFFPKKYQELIKYKGIGPYTAAAIASICFHEVIPAIDGNACRVFSRYLGIYNDITSTTTKNMFRVIVSKMMDFEQPGIFNQAIMDLGSILCTPRSPKCLLCPVKNSCFSIKNRTVYKLPVKKIKKFIKHRFFYYLFVCDQNKNICLNKRSTKKDIWRGLYDFPLIESEKNLSIYEIADKIWEKFRVIFFNTLIYQIEHKLTHQILSIRFLNCEILQNFDKNTFFDNFFFIPYNKINEYPFPRPIVLFLKHEKMI
;
A
#
# COMPACT_ATOMS: atom_id res chain seq x y z
N MET A 1 15.64 23.70 25.15
CA MET A 1 16.69 22.90 24.50
C MET A 1 16.69 21.43 24.94
N ASP A 2 15.51 20.83 25.21
CA ASP A 2 15.41 19.47 25.83
C ASP A 2 14.38 18.55 25.13
N PHE A 3 13.84 18.95 23.97
CA PHE A 3 12.82 18.16 23.28
C PHE A 3 13.42 16.86 22.70
N ASN A 4 14.48 16.97 21.89
CA ASN A 4 15.10 15.82 21.25
C ASN A 4 15.65 14.81 22.27
N LYS A 5 16.37 15.27 23.30
CA LYS A 5 16.91 14.43 24.38
C LYS A 5 15.83 13.66 25.11
N LYS A 6 14.74 14.32 25.55
CA LYS A 6 13.60 13.65 26.19
C LYS A 6 12.96 12.59 25.31
N ILE A 7 12.78 12.88 24.03
CA ILE A 7 12.17 11.96 23.06
C ILE A 7 13.06 10.75 22.79
N ILE A 8 14.36 10.98 22.56
CA ILE A 8 15.34 9.91 22.33
C ILE A 8 15.48 9.02 23.57
N ASN A 9 15.57 9.60 24.77
CA ASN A 9 15.66 8.83 26.01
C ASN A 9 14.40 8.00 26.26
N TRP A 10 13.22 8.56 25.99
CA TRP A 10 11.97 7.80 26.06
C TRP A 10 11.96 6.66 25.06
N TYR A 11 12.38 6.90 23.81
CA TYR A 11 12.43 5.87 22.77
C TYR A 11 13.39 4.72 23.13
N LYS A 12 14.59 5.02 23.63
CA LYS A 12 15.54 3.99 24.08
C LYS A 12 14.95 3.08 25.16
N LYS A 13 14.20 3.63 26.11
CA LYS A 13 13.52 2.86 27.18
C LYS A 13 12.28 2.09 26.70
N ASN A 14 11.62 2.57 25.64
CA ASN A 14 10.36 2.02 25.13
C ASN A 14 10.51 1.44 23.72
N TYR A 15 11.73 1.03 23.36
CA TYR A 15 12.08 0.62 22.01
C TYR A 15 11.25 -0.61 21.60
N ARG A 16 10.58 -0.50 20.47
CA ARG A 16 9.81 -1.60 19.89
C ARG A 16 10.68 -2.35 18.90
N LYS A 17 10.92 -3.62 19.22
CA LYS A 17 11.60 -4.57 18.35
C LYS A 17 10.71 -4.90 17.16
N PHE A 18 11.19 -4.57 15.96
CA PHE A 18 10.59 -4.98 14.70
C PHE A 18 11.67 -5.55 13.80
N PRO A 19 11.38 -6.55 12.96
CA PRO A 19 12.40 -7.18 12.12
C PRO A 19 13.25 -6.18 11.30
N TRP A 20 12.63 -5.13 10.77
CA TRP A 20 13.32 -4.09 9.99
C TRP A 20 14.08 -3.05 10.83
N ARG A 21 13.91 -3.03 12.15
CA ARG A 21 14.72 -2.18 13.06
C ARG A 21 15.92 -2.91 13.65
N GLU A 22 15.95 -4.23 13.55
CA GLU A 22 17.08 -5.08 13.96
C GLU A 22 18.14 -5.25 12.85
N THR A 23 18.11 -4.37 11.84
CA THR A 23 19.05 -4.37 10.72
C THR A 23 19.42 -2.95 10.32
N LYS A 24 20.62 -2.79 9.76
CA LYS A 24 21.07 -1.55 9.11
C LYS A 24 21.04 -1.65 7.58
N ASN A 25 20.55 -2.75 7.01
CA ASN A 25 20.52 -2.95 5.58
C ASN A 25 19.47 -2.02 4.93
N PRO A 26 19.86 -1.07 4.06
CA PRO A 26 18.95 -0.10 3.48
C PRO A 26 17.88 -0.73 2.58
N TYR A 27 18.18 -1.86 1.94
CA TYR A 27 17.18 -2.61 1.16
C TYR A 27 16.06 -3.13 2.06
N TYR A 28 16.40 -3.75 3.18
CA TYR A 28 15.44 -4.30 4.13
C TYR A 28 14.58 -3.20 4.77
N ILE A 29 15.18 -2.07 5.12
CA ILE A 29 14.43 -0.93 5.66
C ILE A 29 13.52 -0.35 4.57
N LEU A 30 13.98 -0.22 3.33
CA LEU A 30 13.17 0.25 2.19
C LEU A 30 11.94 -0.64 1.95
N VAL A 31 12.11 -1.97 1.96
CA VAL A 31 11.00 -2.94 1.85
C VAL A 31 9.96 -2.65 2.93
N SER A 32 10.39 -2.47 4.19
CA SER A 32 9.47 -2.18 5.30
C SER A 32 8.74 -0.85 5.12
N GLU A 33 9.43 0.21 4.69
CA GLU A 33 8.82 1.52 4.46
C GLU A 33 7.77 1.47 3.34
N PHE A 34 8.06 0.76 2.24
CA PHE A 34 7.06 0.51 1.20
C PHE A 34 5.86 -0.26 1.74
N MET A 35 6.08 -1.30 2.55
CA MET A 35 4.98 -2.10 3.12
C MET A 35 4.16 -1.35 4.16
N LEU A 36 4.75 -0.44 4.94
CA LEU A 36 4.08 0.33 6.00
C LEU A 36 3.23 1.49 5.45
N GLN A 37 3.42 1.90 4.19
CA GLN A 37 2.56 2.91 3.55
C GLN A 37 1.08 2.48 3.58
N GLN A 38 0.27 3.17 4.39
CA GLN A 38 -1.17 2.90 4.55
C GLN A 38 -1.49 1.46 5.00
N THR A 39 -0.57 0.79 5.71
CA THR A 39 -0.75 -0.58 6.21
C THR A 39 -0.41 -0.64 7.70
N ARG A 40 -1.13 -1.46 8.47
CA ARG A 40 -0.87 -1.63 9.91
C ARG A 40 0.38 -2.47 10.14
N THR A 41 1.20 -2.05 11.10
CA THR A 41 2.44 -2.74 11.49
C THR A 41 2.27 -4.24 11.75
N SER A 42 1.22 -4.64 12.46
CA SER A 42 0.97 -6.06 12.79
C SER A 42 0.78 -6.93 11.55
N GLN A 43 0.09 -6.41 10.53
CA GLN A 43 -0.06 -7.10 9.25
C GLN A 43 1.27 -7.13 8.48
N THR A 44 2.01 -6.01 8.49
CA THR A 44 3.27 -5.88 7.75
C THR A 44 4.33 -6.88 8.19
N ILE A 45 4.43 -7.25 9.47
CA ILE A 45 5.46 -8.17 9.98
C ILE A 45 5.49 -9.49 9.20
N LYS A 46 4.35 -10.16 9.05
CA LYS A 46 4.27 -11.45 8.35
C LYS A 46 4.67 -11.33 6.87
N TYR A 47 4.17 -10.28 6.20
CA TYR A 47 4.48 -10.04 4.79
C TYR A 47 5.94 -9.70 4.57
N TYR A 48 6.50 -8.87 5.43
CA TYR A 48 7.90 -8.47 5.41
C TYR A 48 8.81 -9.69 5.49
N LEU A 49 8.62 -10.55 6.51
CA LEU A 49 9.45 -11.73 6.73
C LEU A 49 9.40 -12.70 5.54
N ASN A 50 8.21 -12.96 5.00
CA ASN A 50 8.06 -13.81 3.82
C ASN A 50 8.69 -13.20 2.57
N PHE A 51 8.57 -11.88 2.40
CA PHE A 51 9.10 -11.17 1.23
C PHE A 51 10.62 -11.13 1.23
N ILE A 52 11.26 -10.81 2.35
CA ILE A 52 12.73 -10.79 2.43
C ILE A 52 13.34 -12.20 2.42
N LYS A 53 12.59 -13.22 2.85
CA LYS A 53 13.01 -14.62 2.69
C LYS A 53 13.10 -15.00 1.22
N GLU A 54 12.10 -14.62 0.43
CA GLU A 54 12.11 -14.86 -1.02
C GLU A 54 13.13 -13.97 -1.73
N PHE A 55 13.02 -12.65 -1.53
CA PHE A 55 13.85 -11.64 -2.16
C PHE A 55 14.85 -11.12 -1.14
N SER A 56 15.89 -11.92 -0.89
CA SER A 56 16.89 -11.66 0.17
C SER A 56 17.85 -10.53 -0.13
N SER A 57 17.93 -10.06 -1.37
CA SER A 57 18.75 -8.92 -1.78
C SER A 57 18.07 -8.10 -2.88
N LEU A 58 18.59 -6.91 -3.10
CA LEU A 58 18.13 -6.02 -4.17
C LEU A 58 18.34 -6.66 -5.55
N GLU A 59 19.44 -7.39 -5.74
CA GLU A 59 19.76 -8.12 -6.96
C GLU A 59 18.77 -9.25 -7.21
N LYS A 60 18.40 -10.00 -6.16
CA LYS A 60 17.40 -11.07 -6.26
C LYS A 60 16.02 -10.50 -6.60
N LEU A 61 15.64 -9.39 -5.96
CA LEU A 61 14.40 -8.69 -6.31
C LEU A 61 14.41 -8.19 -7.76
N ALA A 62 15.52 -7.61 -8.23
CA ALA A 62 15.66 -7.08 -9.57
C ALA A 62 15.70 -8.15 -10.68
N LYS A 63 15.96 -9.42 -10.32
CA LYS A 63 15.91 -10.57 -11.24
C LYS A 63 14.54 -11.25 -11.28
N ALA A 64 13.67 -10.95 -10.32
CA ALA A 64 12.38 -11.62 -10.18
C ALA A 64 11.40 -11.20 -11.27
N GLU A 65 10.45 -12.07 -11.61
CA GLU A 65 9.32 -11.67 -12.44
C GLU A 65 8.36 -10.77 -11.65
N GLU A 66 7.72 -9.80 -12.33
CA GLU A 66 6.73 -8.93 -11.69
C GLU A 66 5.60 -9.76 -11.04
N LYS A 67 5.21 -10.87 -11.68
CA LYS A 67 4.19 -11.80 -11.19
C LYS A 67 4.53 -12.32 -9.78
N ASP A 68 5.76 -12.79 -9.58
CA ASP A 68 6.20 -13.38 -8.30
C ASP A 68 6.28 -12.33 -7.21
N VAL A 69 6.76 -11.12 -7.55
CA VAL A 69 6.80 -9.98 -6.62
C VAL A 69 5.37 -9.61 -6.17
N LEU A 70 4.43 -9.51 -7.12
CA LEU A 70 3.02 -9.22 -6.80
C LEU A 70 2.37 -10.36 -6.01
N LYS A 71 2.78 -11.61 -6.24
CA LYS A 71 2.28 -12.77 -5.49
C LYS A 71 2.70 -12.73 -4.03
N LYS A 72 3.96 -12.42 -3.74
CA LYS A 72 4.41 -12.21 -2.34
C LYS A 72 3.78 -10.97 -1.68
N TRP A 73 3.26 -10.03 -2.47
CA TRP A 73 2.54 -8.83 -2.00
C TRP A 73 1.01 -9.03 -1.87
N GLU A 74 0.48 -10.18 -2.31
CA GLU A 74 -0.95 -10.46 -2.40
C GLU A 74 -1.68 -10.30 -1.05
N GLY A 75 -2.70 -9.45 -1.02
CA GLY A 75 -3.47 -9.16 0.18
C GLY A 75 -2.96 -7.98 1.03
N LEU A 76 -1.76 -7.45 0.75
CA LEU A 76 -1.26 -6.23 1.42
C LEU A 76 -1.90 -4.94 0.86
N GLY A 77 -2.47 -5.01 -0.35
CA GLY A 77 -3.13 -3.87 -1.01
C GLY A 77 -2.13 -2.83 -1.56
N TYR A 78 -2.65 -1.82 -2.26
CA TYR A 78 -1.86 -0.77 -2.93
C TYR A 78 -0.67 -1.33 -3.74
N TYR A 79 -0.97 -2.24 -4.67
CA TYR A 79 0.02 -3.03 -5.42
C TYR A 79 1.01 -2.20 -6.25
N SER A 80 0.69 -0.95 -6.58
CA SER A 80 1.66 -0.01 -7.17
C SER A 80 2.93 0.13 -6.32
N ARG A 81 2.84 -0.04 -5.00
CA ARG A 81 4.01 -0.03 -4.10
C ARG A 81 4.99 -1.15 -4.43
N ALA A 82 4.50 -2.37 -4.60
CA ALA A 82 5.33 -3.53 -4.98
C ALA A 82 6.01 -3.29 -6.33
N LYS A 83 5.25 -2.80 -7.31
CA LYS A 83 5.76 -2.48 -8.65
C LYS A 83 6.83 -1.40 -8.62
N TYR A 84 6.65 -0.37 -7.80
CA TYR A 84 7.61 0.72 -7.65
C TYR A 84 8.90 0.24 -6.96
N LEU A 85 8.78 -0.54 -5.89
CA LEU A 85 9.92 -1.17 -5.24
C LEU A 85 10.69 -2.10 -6.20
N HIS A 86 9.98 -2.88 -7.00
CA HIS A 86 10.59 -3.74 -8.03
C HIS A 86 11.30 -2.90 -9.11
N SER A 87 10.64 -1.86 -9.62
CA SER A 87 11.25 -0.96 -10.62
C SER A 87 12.49 -0.23 -10.09
N PHE A 88 12.51 0.11 -8.80
CA PHE A 88 13.68 0.66 -8.14
C PHE A 88 14.85 -0.34 -8.17
N ALA A 89 14.59 -1.59 -7.80
CA ALA A 89 15.61 -2.64 -7.81
C ALA A 89 16.14 -2.92 -9.22
N ILE A 90 15.25 -3.05 -10.21
CA ILE A 90 15.62 -3.23 -11.63
C ILE A 90 16.49 -2.06 -12.10
N LYS A 91 16.09 -0.82 -11.81
CA LYS A 91 16.80 0.38 -12.26
C LYS A 91 18.22 0.43 -11.71
N LEU A 92 18.40 0.23 -10.40
CA LEU A 92 19.73 0.23 -9.79
C LEU A 92 20.63 -0.86 -10.39
N LYS A 93 20.08 -2.06 -10.61
CA LYS A 93 20.82 -3.17 -11.20
C LYS A 93 21.23 -2.90 -12.65
N ASN A 94 20.30 -2.44 -13.49
CA ASN A 94 20.55 -2.22 -14.91
C ASN A 94 21.53 -1.07 -15.15
N GLU A 95 21.42 0.01 -14.37
CA GLU A 95 22.29 1.18 -14.46
C GLU A 95 23.58 1.02 -13.63
N LYS A 96 23.76 -0.13 -12.95
CA LYS A 96 24.88 -0.40 -12.03
C LYS A 96 25.09 0.69 -10.98
N ILE A 97 23.99 1.28 -10.50
CA ILE A 97 23.99 2.37 -9.51
C ILE A 97 23.98 1.77 -8.10
N PHE A 98 24.88 2.23 -7.23
CA PHE A 98 24.85 1.90 -5.81
C PHE A 98 23.59 2.41 -5.12
N PHE A 99 23.18 1.78 -4.03
CA PHE A 99 22.00 2.23 -3.27
C PHE A 99 22.13 3.73 -2.91
N PRO A 100 21.21 4.60 -3.39
CA PRO A 100 21.28 6.04 -3.15
C PRO A 100 21.24 6.36 -1.66
N LYS A 101 22.16 7.21 -1.21
CA LYS A 101 22.34 7.48 0.22
C LYS A 101 21.69 8.79 0.66
N LYS A 102 21.54 9.73 -0.27
CA LYS A 102 21.01 11.06 0.04
C LYS A 102 19.53 11.18 -0.28
N TYR A 103 18.83 11.98 0.51
CA TYR A 103 17.41 12.31 0.30
C TYR A 103 17.13 12.78 -1.12
N GLN A 104 17.97 13.68 -1.65
CA GLN A 104 17.80 14.26 -2.99
C GLN A 104 17.95 13.23 -4.11
N GLU A 105 18.65 12.13 -3.87
CA GLU A 105 18.79 11.03 -4.83
C GLU A 105 17.59 10.07 -4.70
N LEU A 106 17.24 9.72 -3.46
CA LEU A 106 16.15 8.79 -3.14
C LEU A 106 14.79 9.30 -3.65
N ILE A 107 14.50 10.58 -3.52
CA ILE A 107 13.19 11.16 -3.92
C ILE A 107 12.94 11.13 -5.44
N LYS A 108 13.98 10.90 -6.25
CA LYS A 108 13.87 10.81 -7.72
C LYS A 108 13.16 9.52 -8.17
N TYR A 109 13.09 8.51 -7.31
CA TYR A 109 12.51 7.21 -7.66
C TYR A 109 11.02 7.16 -7.36
N LYS A 110 10.26 6.64 -8.33
CA LYS A 110 8.81 6.48 -8.19
C LYS A 110 8.48 5.60 -6.99
N GLY A 111 7.49 6.02 -6.20
CA GLY A 111 7.10 5.34 -4.96
C GLY A 111 7.93 5.72 -3.72
N ILE A 112 9.09 6.36 -3.90
CA ILE A 112 9.85 6.97 -2.81
C ILE A 112 9.40 8.42 -2.65
N GLY A 113 8.39 8.60 -1.81
CA GLY A 113 7.90 9.93 -1.47
C GLY A 113 8.81 10.70 -0.50
N PRO A 114 8.47 11.96 -0.21
CA PRO A 114 9.27 12.81 0.65
C PRO A 114 9.48 12.26 2.08
N TYR A 115 8.51 11.51 2.61
CA TYR A 115 8.64 10.80 3.88
C TYR A 115 9.63 9.63 3.79
N THR A 116 9.45 8.73 2.81
CA THR A 116 10.27 7.52 2.67
C THR A 116 11.74 7.85 2.37
N ALA A 117 11.98 8.85 1.51
CA ALA A 117 13.34 9.33 1.24
C ALA A 117 14.03 9.81 2.53
N ALA A 118 13.33 10.60 3.35
CA ALA A 118 13.88 11.13 4.60
C ALA A 118 14.06 10.03 5.66
N ALA A 119 13.13 9.07 5.75
CA ALA A 119 13.24 7.92 6.65
C ALA A 119 14.49 7.09 6.32
N ILE A 120 14.68 6.73 5.05
CA ILE A 120 15.83 5.93 4.62
C ILE A 120 17.14 6.70 4.80
N ALA A 121 17.21 7.96 4.35
CA ALA A 121 18.41 8.79 4.46
C ALA A 121 18.85 8.98 5.92
N SER A 122 17.91 9.24 6.82
CA SER A 122 18.21 9.45 8.24
C SER A 122 18.51 8.16 9.01
N ILE A 123 17.77 7.08 8.77
CA ILE A 123 17.91 5.81 9.51
C ILE A 123 19.16 5.04 9.03
N CYS A 124 19.40 4.99 7.73
CA CYS A 124 20.48 4.18 7.16
C CYS A 124 21.79 4.96 7.03
N PHE A 125 21.71 6.27 6.74
CA PHE A 125 22.85 7.07 6.29
C PHE A 125 23.10 8.33 7.13
N HIS A 126 22.42 8.46 8.28
CA HIS A 126 22.60 9.56 9.23
C HIS A 126 22.38 10.96 8.65
N GLU A 127 21.67 11.08 7.53
CA GLU A 127 21.32 12.40 7.00
C GLU A 127 20.34 13.10 7.96
N VAL A 128 20.67 14.34 8.35
CA VAL A 128 19.84 15.14 9.26
C VAL A 128 18.66 15.71 8.50
N ILE A 129 17.63 14.87 8.33
CA ILE A 129 16.43 15.23 7.59
C ILE A 129 15.16 14.68 8.27
N PRO A 130 14.10 15.49 8.46
CA PRO A 130 12.91 15.05 9.17
C PRO A 130 12.01 14.17 8.30
N ALA A 131 11.65 12.99 8.82
CA ALA A 131 10.69 12.09 8.21
C ALA A 131 9.26 12.41 8.69
N ILE A 132 8.56 13.28 7.95
CA ILE A 132 7.24 13.80 8.34
C ILE A 132 6.10 12.95 7.72
N ASP A 133 5.47 12.10 8.53
CA ASP A 133 4.23 11.38 8.22
C ASP A 133 3.01 12.00 8.92
N GLY A 134 1.85 11.35 8.82
CA GLY A 134 0.63 11.80 9.51
C GLY A 134 0.70 11.73 11.04
N ASN A 135 1.57 10.88 11.61
CA ASN A 135 1.82 10.82 13.04
C ASN A 135 2.69 11.98 13.50
N ALA A 136 3.79 12.25 12.79
CA ALA A 136 4.66 13.39 13.02
C ALA A 136 3.89 14.71 12.90
N CYS A 137 3.10 14.92 11.84
CA CYS A 137 2.27 16.13 11.70
C CYS A 137 1.36 16.33 12.92
N ARG A 138 0.72 15.27 13.44
CA ARG A 138 -0.14 15.36 14.63
C ARG A 138 0.66 15.71 15.88
N VAL A 139 1.80 15.06 16.10
CA VAL A 139 2.70 15.33 17.22
C VAL A 139 3.13 16.79 17.20
N PHE A 140 3.66 17.27 16.09
CA PHE A 140 4.18 18.63 15.99
C PHE A 140 3.07 19.68 15.96
N SER A 141 1.91 19.42 15.35
CA SER A 141 0.75 20.30 15.48
C SER A 141 0.37 20.52 16.94
N ARG A 142 0.26 19.45 17.73
CA ARG A 142 -0.12 19.55 19.15
C ARG A 142 0.99 20.14 20.01
N TYR A 143 2.24 19.77 19.72
CA TYR A 143 3.39 20.24 20.49
C TYR A 143 3.62 21.74 20.30
N LEU A 144 3.54 22.23 19.06
CA LEU A 144 3.84 23.61 18.68
C LEU A 144 2.61 24.52 18.57
N GLY A 145 1.40 23.98 18.59
CA GLY A 145 0.17 24.77 18.43
C GLY A 145 -0.11 25.19 16.98
N ILE A 146 0.17 24.31 16.01
CA ILE A 146 -0.02 24.62 14.58
C ILE A 146 -1.42 24.20 14.11
N TYR A 147 -2.24 25.20 13.76
CA TYR A 147 -3.63 25.07 13.28
C TYR A 147 -3.76 24.99 11.75
N ASN A 148 -2.66 25.12 11.01
CA ASN A 148 -2.68 24.98 9.56
C ASN A 148 -3.16 23.58 9.15
N ASP A 149 -3.86 23.50 8.03
CA ASP A 149 -4.32 22.22 7.48
C ASP A 149 -3.13 21.34 7.11
N ILE A 150 -2.99 20.19 7.78
CA ILE A 150 -1.85 19.29 7.60
C ILE A 150 -1.89 18.51 6.28
N THR A 151 -2.98 18.65 5.51
CA THR A 151 -3.07 18.05 4.17
C THR A 151 -2.36 18.87 3.10
N SER A 152 -2.21 20.18 3.32
CA SER A 152 -1.59 21.10 2.37
C SER A 152 -0.08 20.86 2.22
N THR A 153 0.43 21.08 1.00
CA THR A 153 1.86 20.99 0.70
C THR A 153 2.67 22.04 1.47
N THR A 154 2.13 23.27 1.57
CA THR A 154 2.75 24.38 2.31
C THR A 154 2.96 24.02 3.78
N THR A 155 1.95 23.47 4.45
CA THR A 155 2.07 23.05 5.86
C THR A 155 3.12 21.94 6.03
N LYS A 156 3.18 20.97 5.10
CA LYS A 156 4.20 19.90 5.14
C LYS A 156 5.62 20.43 5.00
N ASN A 157 5.83 21.42 4.12
CA ASN A 157 7.13 22.07 3.95
C ASN A 157 7.51 22.89 5.20
N MET A 158 6.54 23.61 5.78
CA MET A 158 6.75 24.31 7.05
C MET A 158 7.16 23.36 8.18
N PHE A 159 6.50 22.20 8.32
CA PHE A 159 6.93 21.18 9.30
C PHE A 159 8.37 20.74 9.09
N ARG A 160 8.81 20.54 7.84
CA ARG A 160 10.19 20.14 7.57
C ARG A 160 11.21 21.18 8.04
N VAL A 161 10.95 22.46 7.79
CA VAL A 161 11.83 23.56 8.21
C VAL A 161 11.86 23.72 9.73
N ILE A 162 10.71 23.59 10.40
CA ILE A 162 10.65 23.75 11.85
C ILE A 162 11.29 22.54 12.54
N VAL A 163 10.95 21.33 12.09
CA VAL A 163 11.43 20.10 12.73
C VAL A 163 12.92 19.93 12.53
N SER A 164 13.50 20.31 11.39
CA SER A 164 14.95 20.23 11.19
C SER A 164 15.73 21.01 12.26
N LYS A 165 15.21 22.15 12.74
CA LYS A 165 15.80 22.93 13.84
C LYS A 165 15.64 22.29 15.22
N MET A 166 14.75 21.30 15.36
CA MET A 166 14.46 20.58 16.60
C MET A 166 15.11 19.19 16.66
N MET A 167 15.68 18.72 15.54
CA MET A 167 16.27 17.40 15.44
C MET A 167 17.56 17.29 16.27
N ASP A 168 17.89 16.05 16.62
CA ASP A 168 19.24 15.72 17.05
C ASP A 168 20.13 15.52 15.82
N PHE A 169 21.26 16.23 15.77
CA PHE A 169 22.19 16.14 14.64
C PHE A 169 23.04 14.87 14.68
N GLU A 170 23.22 14.26 15.86
CA GLU A 170 24.01 13.04 16.03
C GLU A 170 23.21 11.77 15.72
N GLN A 171 21.93 11.73 16.12
CA GLN A 171 21.07 10.54 15.96
C GLN A 171 19.76 10.87 15.22
N PRO A 172 19.79 11.40 13.97
CA PRO A 172 18.60 11.82 13.25
C PRO A 172 17.63 10.67 12.95
N GLY A 173 18.15 9.47 12.65
CA GLY A 173 17.35 8.26 12.45
C GLY A 173 16.58 7.84 13.71
N ILE A 174 17.23 7.88 14.88
CA ILE A 174 16.61 7.56 16.17
C ILE A 174 15.54 8.61 16.51
N PHE A 175 15.84 9.90 16.30
CA PHE A 175 14.86 10.95 16.48
C PHE A 175 13.60 10.72 15.62
N ASN A 176 13.77 10.42 14.33
CA ASN A 176 12.65 10.15 13.43
C ASN A 176 11.82 8.95 13.90
N GLN A 177 12.46 7.82 14.24
CA GLN A 177 11.75 6.65 14.77
C GLN A 177 11.04 6.94 16.10
N ALA A 178 11.65 7.73 16.98
CA ALA A 178 11.07 8.14 18.25
C ALA A 178 9.82 8.98 18.07
N ILE A 179 9.79 9.89 17.08
CA ILE A 179 8.59 10.68 16.75
C ILE A 179 7.49 9.78 16.17
N MET A 180 7.83 8.82 15.30
CA MET A 180 6.87 7.85 14.78
C MET A 180 6.23 7.01 15.91
N ASP A 181 7.04 6.53 16.86
CA ASP A 181 6.57 5.75 18.00
C ASP A 181 5.76 6.61 18.98
N LEU A 182 6.21 7.84 19.28
CA LEU A 182 5.45 8.77 20.11
C LEU A 182 4.05 9.00 19.52
N GLY A 183 3.98 9.30 18.23
CA GLY A 183 2.71 9.54 17.55
C GLY A 183 1.81 8.32 17.51
N SER A 184 2.37 7.12 17.36
CA SER A 184 1.58 5.89 17.27
C SER A 184 1.11 5.34 18.63
N ILE A 185 1.88 5.54 19.72
CA ILE A 185 1.62 4.91 21.03
C ILE A 185 1.04 5.89 22.04
N LEU A 186 1.56 7.12 22.09
CA LEU A 186 1.19 8.10 23.12
C LEU A 186 0.32 9.22 22.55
N CYS A 187 0.80 9.96 21.55
CA CYS A 187 0.07 11.07 20.95
C CYS A 187 -0.90 10.57 19.87
N THR A 188 -1.83 9.69 20.23
CA THR A 188 -2.78 9.07 19.28
C THR A 188 -3.92 10.02 18.91
N PRO A 189 -4.66 9.79 17.81
CA PRO A 189 -5.73 10.69 17.37
C PRO A 189 -6.90 10.81 18.37
N ARG A 190 -7.39 9.68 18.89
CA ARG A 190 -8.64 9.61 19.68
C ARG A 190 -8.42 9.56 21.19
N SER A 191 -7.39 8.88 21.67
CA SER A 191 -7.13 8.71 23.11
C SER A 191 -5.64 8.91 23.39
N PRO A 192 -5.15 10.16 23.33
CA PRO A 192 -3.75 10.45 23.56
C PRO A 192 -3.40 10.28 25.05
N LYS A 193 -2.32 9.54 25.32
CA LYS A 193 -1.81 9.27 26.67
C LYS A 193 -0.91 10.42 27.15
N CYS A 194 -1.47 11.63 27.24
CA CYS A 194 -0.72 12.86 27.54
C CYS A 194 0.03 12.82 28.87
N LEU A 195 -0.51 12.15 29.90
CA LEU A 195 0.14 12.03 31.22
C LEU A 195 1.48 11.28 31.18
N LEU A 196 1.60 10.33 30.24
CA LEU A 196 2.79 9.51 30.00
C LEU A 196 3.73 10.12 28.95
N CYS A 197 3.35 11.24 28.33
CA CYS A 197 4.14 11.86 27.27
C CYS A 197 5.41 12.51 27.85
N PRO A 198 6.62 12.19 27.35
CA PRO A 198 7.88 12.70 27.90
C PRO A 198 8.04 14.22 27.74
N VAL A 199 7.27 14.84 26.84
CA VAL A 199 7.30 16.27 26.53
C VAL A 199 6.02 17.00 26.94
N LYS A 200 5.26 16.44 27.89
CA LYS A 200 3.95 16.99 28.31
C LYS A 200 4.05 18.42 28.84
N ASN A 201 5.08 18.72 29.64
CA ASN A 201 5.24 20.02 30.31
C ASN A 201 5.51 21.18 29.33
N SER A 202 6.01 20.89 28.13
CA SER A 202 6.28 21.88 27.08
C SER A 202 5.30 21.81 25.91
N CYS A 203 4.28 20.94 25.97
CA CYS A 203 3.30 20.79 24.89
C CYS A 203 2.27 21.92 24.90
N PHE A 204 2.22 22.70 23.82
CA PHE A 204 1.25 23.78 23.65
C PHE A 204 -0.19 23.31 23.85
N SER A 205 -0.58 22.19 23.21
CA SER A 205 -1.96 21.71 23.27
C SER A 205 -2.40 21.22 24.64
N ILE A 206 -1.49 20.74 25.48
CA ILE A 206 -1.83 20.36 26.86
C ILE A 206 -2.12 21.63 27.66
N LYS A 207 -1.24 22.64 27.59
CA LYS A 207 -1.42 23.93 28.30
C LYS A 207 -2.70 24.65 27.87
N ASN A 208 -3.01 24.63 26.58
CA ASN A 208 -4.15 25.36 26.01
C ASN A 208 -5.41 24.50 25.81
N ARG A 209 -5.45 23.25 26.30
CA ARG A 209 -6.58 22.33 26.16
C ARG A 209 -7.05 22.13 24.70
N THR A 210 -6.11 22.08 23.76
CA THR A 210 -6.40 21.96 22.31
C THR A 210 -5.99 20.63 21.70
N VAL A 211 -5.64 19.63 22.51
CA VAL A 211 -5.19 18.30 22.05
C VAL A 211 -6.19 17.66 21.07
N TYR A 212 -7.49 17.76 21.35
CA TYR A 212 -8.54 17.19 20.50
C TYR A 212 -8.93 18.07 19.30
N LYS A 213 -8.49 19.34 19.28
CA LYS A 213 -8.70 20.26 18.15
C LYS A 213 -7.62 20.13 17.08
N LEU A 214 -6.47 19.52 17.41
CA LEU A 214 -5.31 19.40 16.52
C LEU A 214 -4.97 17.93 16.22
N PRO A 215 -4.51 17.62 14.99
CA PRO A 215 -4.26 18.54 13.87
C PRO A 215 -5.54 18.89 13.11
N VAL A 216 -5.55 20.06 12.46
CA VAL A 216 -6.61 20.44 11.51
C VAL A 216 -6.43 19.65 10.21
N LYS A 217 -7.51 19.04 9.72
CA LYS A 217 -7.57 18.37 8.41
C LYS A 217 -8.82 18.84 7.66
N LYS A 218 -8.65 19.51 6.52
CA LYS A 218 -9.77 19.87 5.63
C LYS A 218 -9.81 18.87 4.48
N ILE A 219 -10.57 17.78 4.62
CA ILE A 219 -10.72 16.78 3.55
C ILE A 219 -12.20 16.61 3.21
N LYS A 220 -12.58 16.85 1.95
CA LYS A 220 -13.80 16.32 1.35
C LYS A 220 -13.46 14.98 0.70
N LYS A 221 -14.11 13.89 1.11
CA LYS A 221 -13.94 12.58 0.46
C LYS A 221 -15.05 12.37 -0.56
N PHE A 222 -14.69 12.36 -1.83
CA PHE A 222 -15.55 11.84 -2.89
C PHE A 222 -15.32 10.33 -3.03
N ILE A 223 -16.40 9.54 -2.99
CA ILE A 223 -16.35 8.08 -3.14
C ILE A 223 -17.13 7.74 -4.41
N LYS A 224 -16.47 7.08 -5.35
CA LYS A 224 -17.12 6.55 -6.57
C LYS A 224 -17.73 5.17 -6.30
N HIS A 225 -18.86 4.88 -6.92
CA HIS A 225 -19.42 3.53 -6.94
C HIS A 225 -19.19 2.91 -8.31
N ARG A 226 -18.71 1.66 -8.35
CA ARG A 226 -18.48 0.89 -9.59
C ARG A 226 -19.08 -0.51 -9.42
N PHE A 227 -19.63 -1.04 -10.49
CA PHE A 227 -20.25 -2.37 -10.55
C PHE A 227 -19.42 -3.27 -11.46
N PHE A 228 -18.94 -4.38 -10.91
CA PHE A 228 -18.07 -5.34 -11.60
C PHE A 228 -18.83 -6.66 -11.73
N TYR A 229 -18.97 -7.15 -12.96
CA TYR A 229 -19.56 -8.44 -13.27
C TYR A 229 -18.45 -9.31 -13.87
N TYR A 230 -17.81 -10.12 -13.01
CA TYR A 230 -16.78 -11.06 -13.39
C TYR A 230 -17.41 -12.34 -13.94
N LEU A 231 -16.89 -12.81 -15.07
CA LEU A 231 -17.32 -14.01 -15.76
C LEU A 231 -16.34 -15.13 -15.42
N PHE A 232 -16.79 -16.08 -14.62
CA PHE A 232 -16.04 -17.29 -14.36
C PHE A 232 -16.29 -18.26 -15.52
N VAL A 233 -15.26 -18.46 -16.34
CA VAL A 233 -15.33 -19.27 -17.55
C VAL A 233 -14.37 -20.43 -17.41
N CYS A 234 -14.91 -21.64 -17.54
CA CYS A 234 -14.15 -22.89 -17.55
C CYS A 234 -14.34 -23.62 -18.88
N ASP A 235 -13.26 -24.13 -19.46
CA ASP A 235 -13.36 -24.99 -20.65
C ASP A 235 -13.57 -26.47 -20.27
N GLN A 236 -13.82 -27.31 -21.28
CA GLN A 236 -14.04 -28.76 -21.09
C GLN A 236 -12.86 -29.48 -20.41
N ASN A 237 -11.65 -28.93 -20.52
CA ASN A 237 -10.44 -29.48 -19.92
C ASN A 237 -10.19 -28.93 -18.51
N LYS A 238 -11.18 -28.27 -17.90
CA LYS A 238 -11.10 -27.60 -16.60
C LYS A 238 -10.07 -26.47 -16.57
N ASN A 239 -9.74 -25.87 -17.70
CA ASN A 239 -8.93 -24.66 -17.72
C ASN A 239 -9.79 -23.43 -17.45
N ILE A 240 -9.22 -22.46 -16.75
CA ILE A 240 -9.90 -21.24 -16.32
C ILE A 240 -9.38 -20.08 -17.17
N CYS A 241 -10.31 -19.28 -17.70
CA CYS A 241 -9.98 -18.07 -18.43
C CYS A 241 -9.55 -16.96 -17.46
N LEU A 242 -8.32 -16.47 -17.62
CA LEU A 242 -7.79 -15.35 -16.87
C LEU A 242 -7.44 -14.17 -17.78
N ASN A 243 -7.43 -13.01 -17.18
CA ASN A 243 -6.94 -11.76 -17.73
C ASN A 243 -5.78 -11.25 -16.88
N LYS A 244 -4.84 -10.54 -17.50
CA LYS A 244 -3.92 -9.67 -16.76
C LYS A 244 -4.39 -8.23 -16.89
N ARG A 245 -4.82 -7.60 -15.79
CA ARG A 245 -5.30 -6.21 -15.85
C ARG A 245 -4.24 -5.30 -16.47
N SER A 246 -4.65 -4.63 -17.56
CA SER A 246 -3.81 -3.83 -18.45
C SER A 246 -3.01 -2.72 -17.74
N THR A 247 -2.08 -2.13 -18.48
CA THR A 247 -1.15 -1.09 -18.00
C THR A 247 -1.78 0.28 -17.73
N LYS A 248 -3.08 0.48 -18.03
CA LYS A 248 -3.82 1.72 -17.76
C LYS A 248 -3.79 2.08 -16.26
N LYS A 249 -3.88 3.38 -15.94
CA LYS A 249 -3.88 3.90 -14.56
C LYS A 249 -5.21 3.60 -13.85
N ASP A 250 -5.47 2.32 -13.54
CA ASP A 250 -6.62 1.88 -12.75
C ASP A 250 -6.17 0.94 -11.60
N ILE A 251 -7.12 0.49 -10.78
CA ILE A 251 -6.90 -0.44 -9.68
C ILE A 251 -6.36 -1.79 -10.17
N TRP A 252 -5.64 -2.47 -9.27
CA TRP A 252 -5.17 -3.84 -9.45
C TRP A 252 -4.30 -4.09 -10.70
N ARG A 253 -3.69 -3.02 -11.24
CA ARG A 253 -2.79 -3.07 -12.39
C ARG A 253 -1.68 -4.11 -12.23
N GLY A 254 -1.56 -5.01 -13.21
CA GLY A 254 -0.58 -6.10 -13.22
C GLY A 254 -1.00 -7.35 -12.45
N LEU A 255 -2.09 -7.28 -11.69
CA LEU A 255 -2.74 -8.48 -11.14
C LEU A 255 -3.57 -9.18 -12.19
N TYR A 256 -3.95 -10.40 -11.85
CA TYR A 256 -4.81 -11.22 -12.66
C TYR A 256 -6.25 -11.12 -12.15
N ASP A 257 -7.19 -11.19 -13.09
CA ASP A 257 -8.62 -11.26 -12.82
C ASP A 257 -9.32 -12.12 -13.87
N PHE A 258 -10.65 -12.12 -13.86
CA PHE A 258 -11.47 -12.81 -14.83
C PHE A 258 -11.97 -11.83 -15.90
N PRO A 259 -12.52 -12.32 -17.03
CA PRO A 259 -13.30 -11.48 -17.93
C PRO A 259 -14.35 -10.65 -17.19
N LEU A 260 -14.44 -9.36 -17.53
CA LEU A 260 -15.13 -8.35 -16.75
C LEU A 260 -16.03 -7.47 -17.64
N ILE A 261 -17.28 -7.32 -17.21
CA ILE A 261 -18.14 -6.19 -17.58
C ILE A 261 -18.14 -5.19 -16.41
N GLU A 262 -17.87 -3.93 -16.73
CA GLU A 262 -17.80 -2.85 -15.74
C GLU A 262 -18.86 -1.78 -16.06
N SER A 263 -19.48 -1.22 -15.02
CA SER A 263 -20.47 -0.15 -15.13
C SER A 263 -20.40 0.82 -13.95
N GLU A 264 -20.81 2.07 -14.16
CA GLU A 264 -21.01 3.06 -13.10
C GLU A 264 -22.40 2.94 -12.44
N LYS A 265 -23.31 2.17 -13.05
CA LYS A 265 -24.67 1.90 -12.55
C LYS A 265 -24.89 0.40 -12.38
N ASN A 266 -25.79 0.03 -11.47
CA ASN A 266 -26.21 -1.36 -11.34
C ASN A 266 -27.05 -1.76 -12.56
N LEU A 267 -26.55 -2.70 -13.34
CA LEU A 267 -27.21 -3.24 -14.52
C LEU A 267 -28.21 -4.32 -14.14
N SER A 268 -29.30 -4.38 -14.91
CA SER A 268 -30.25 -5.49 -14.96
C SER A 268 -29.61 -6.73 -15.58
N ILE A 269 -30.27 -7.87 -15.44
CA ILE A 269 -29.74 -9.14 -15.95
C ILE A 269 -29.66 -9.19 -17.48
N TYR A 270 -30.62 -8.55 -18.16
CA TYR A 270 -30.67 -8.44 -19.61
C TYR A 270 -29.52 -7.58 -20.14
N GLU A 271 -29.28 -6.41 -19.54
CA GLU A 271 -28.14 -5.54 -19.90
C GLU A 271 -26.78 -6.23 -19.67
N ILE A 272 -26.67 -7.07 -18.63
CA ILE A 272 -25.47 -7.87 -18.38
C ILE A 272 -25.30 -8.90 -19.50
N ALA A 273 -26.35 -9.66 -19.82
CA ALA A 273 -26.33 -10.68 -20.86
C ALA A 273 -25.95 -10.09 -22.23
N ASP A 274 -26.56 -8.97 -22.62
CA ASP A 274 -26.28 -8.28 -23.88
C ASP A 274 -24.81 -7.86 -23.96
N LYS A 275 -24.29 -7.23 -22.91
CA LYS A 275 -22.87 -6.81 -22.86
C LYS A 275 -21.91 -7.99 -22.89
N ILE A 276 -22.25 -9.11 -22.23
CA ILE A 276 -21.45 -10.33 -22.27
C ILE A 276 -21.41 -10.88 -23.70
N TRP A 277 -22.56 -10.95 -24.36
CA TRP A 277 -22.67 -11.43 -25.73
C TRP A 277 -21.90 -10.53 -26.69
N GLU A 278 -22.12 -9.21 -26.66
CA GLU A 278 -21.43 -8.23 -27.50
C GLU A 278 -19.90 -8.34 -27.39
N LYS A 279 -19.39 -8.47 -26.16
CA LYS A 279 -17.95 -8.39 -25.88
C LYS A 279 -17.22 -9.72 -25.96
N PHE A 280 -17.82 -10.81 -25.50
CA PHE A 280 -17.15 -12.10 -25.31
C PHE A 280 -17.78 -13.23 -26.13
N ARG A 281 -19.00 -13.04 -26.67
CA ARG A 281 -19.74 -14.08 -27.42
C ARG A 281 -19.91 -15.40 -26.66
N VAL A 282 -19.99 -15.33 -25.33
CA VAL A 282 -20.22 -16.50 -24.45
C VAL A 282 -21.68 -16.58 -24.02
N ILE A 283 -22.15 -17.80 -23.75
CA ILE A 283 -23.49 -18.00 -23.19
C ILE A 283 -23.45 -17.74 -21.69
N PHE A 284 -24.39 -16.93 -21.25
CA PHE A 284 -24.62 -16.62 -19.86
C PHE A 284 -25.86 -17.35 -19.36
N PHE A 285 -25.70 -18.25 -18.38
CA PHE A 285 -26.78 -19.08 -17.82
C PHE A 285 -27.46 -18.44 -16.60
N ASN A 286 -27.31 -17.13 -16.38
CA ASN A 286 -27.87 -16.40 -15.23
C ASN A 286 -27.51 -17.00 -13.85
N THR A 287 -26.34 -17.62 -13.72
CA THR A 287 -25.92 -18.26 -12.46
C THR A 287 -24.98 -17.32 -11.69
N LEU A 288 -25.51 -16.63 -10.69
CA LEU A 288 -24.70 -15.90 -9.72
C LEU A 288 -24.02 -16.92 -8.79
N ILE A 289 -22.68 -16.96 -8.81
CA ILE A 289 -21.89 -17.85 -7.96
C ILE A 289 -21.62 -17.18 -6.61
N TYR A 290 -21.18 -15.92 -6.66
CA TYR A 290 -20.73 -15.19 -5.47
C TYR A 290 -20.89 -13.68 -5.67
N GLN A 291 -21.14 -12.96 -4.58
CA GLN A 291 -21.19 -11.49 -4.61
C GLN A 291 -20.50 -10.89 -3.39
N ILE A 292 -19.87 -9.74 -3.59
CA ILE A 292 -19.15 -9.03 -2.53
C ILE A 292 -19.11 -7.52 -2.79
N GLU A 293 -19.35 -6.75 -1.74
CA GLU A 293 -19.00 -5.33 -1.72
C GLU A 293 -17.55 -5.15 -1.24
N HIS A 294 -16.72 -4.50 -2.05
CA HIS A 294 -15.33 -4.25 -1.73
C HIS A 294 -15.03 -2.75 -1.62
N LYS A 295 -14.62 -2.32 -0.43
CA LYS A 295 -14.31 -0.91 -0.13
C LYS A 295 -12.84 -0.61 -0.36
N LEU A 296 -12.57 0.36 -1.23
CA LEU A 296 -11.27 0.99 -1.45
C LEU A 296 -11.28 2.43 -0.93
N THR A 297 -10.12 3.11 -0.91
CA THR A 297 -9.99 4.46 -0.33
C THR A 297 -10.90 5.51 -0.97
N HIS A 298 -11.10 5.41 -2.28
CA HIS A 298 -11.81 6.40 -3.10
C HIS A 298 -12.98 5.82 -3.89
N GLN A 299 -13.28 4.53 -3.71
CA GLN A 299 -14.36 3.88 -4.43
C GLN A 299 -14.88 2.65 -3.69
N ILE A 300 -16.14 2.32 -3.93
CA ILE A 300 -16.79 1.09 -3.48
C ILE A 300 -17.11 0.28 -4.74
N LEU A 301 -16.71 -0.98 -4.73
CA LEU A 301 -16.96 -1.91 -5.82
C LEU A 301 -18.06 -2.88 -5.40
N SER A 302 -19.13 -2.95 -6.16
CA SER A 302 -20.13 -4.01 -6.05
C SER A 302 -19.79 -5.09 -7.06
N ILE A 303 -19.32 -6.24 -6.59
CA ILE A 303 -18.74 -7.29 -7.44
C ILE A 303 -19.65 -8.51 -7.44
N ARG A 304 -19.97 -9.02 -8.63
CA ARG A 304 -20.70 -10.27 -8.86
C ARG A 304 -19.85 -11.20 -9.72
N PHE A 305 -19.81 -12.47 -9.34
CA PHE A 305 -19.15 -13.55 -10.07
C PHE A 305 -20.23 -14.43 -10.70
N LEU A 306 -20.16 -14.57 -12.02
CA LEU A 306 -21.17 -15.16 -12.87
C LEU A 306 -20.59 -16.40 -13.55
N ASN A 307 -21.33 -17.51 -13.56
CA ASN A 307 -20.92 -18.69 -14.31
C ASN A 307 -21.24 -18.52 -15.79
N CYS A 308 -20.27 -18.79 -16.65
CA CYS A 308 -20.40 -18.67 -18.11
C CYS A 308 -19.69 -19.84 -18.80
N GLU A 309 -20.26 -20.33 -19.91
CA GLU A 309 -19.62 -21.38 -20.71
C GLU A 309 -19.28 -20.89 -22.11
N ILE A 310 -18.22 -21.46 -22.67
CA ILE A 310 -17.81 -21.22 -24.05
C ILE A 310 -18.56 -22.19 -24.95
N LEU A 311 -19.19 -21.68 -25.99
CA LEU A 311 -19.79 -22.50 -27.04
C LEU A 311 -18.71 -23.29 -27.78
N GLN A 312 -18.95 -24.60 -27.98
CA GLN A 312 -17.95 -25.59 -28.44
C GLN A 312 -17.27 -25.28 -29.79
N ASN A 313 -17.81 -24.35 -30.59
CA ASN A 313 -17.36 -24.06 -31.96
C ASN A 313 -16.69 -22.69 -32.15
N PHE A 314 -16.44 -21.92 -31.08
CA PHE A 314 -15.77 -20.62 -31.20
C PHE A 314 -14.28 -20.74 -30.94
N ASP A 315 -13.47 -20.16 -31.83
CA ASP A 315 -12.03 -20.07 -31.63
C ASP A 315 -11.74 -19.20 -30.40
N LYS A 316 -11.09 -19.82 -29.40
CA LYS A 316 -10.78 -19.22 -28.10
C LYS A 316 -9.94 -17.95 -28.25
N ASN A 317 -9.21 -17.78 -29.35
CA ASN A 317 -8.32 -16.65 -29.57
C ASN A 317 -9.01 -15.41 -30.15
N THR A 318 -10.20 -15.53 -30.75
CA THR A 318 -10.81 -14.45 -31.54
C THR A 318 -11.60 -13.44 -30.69
N PHE A 319 -12.09 -13.83 -29.51
CA PHE A 319 -12.97 -12.99 -28.66
C PHE A 319 -12.35 -12.62 -27.31
N PHE A 320 -11.12 -13.07 -27.10
CA PHE A 320 -10.41 -13.02 -25.85
C PHE A 320 -9.02 -12.41 -26.04
N ASP A 321 -8.93 -11.31 -26.80
CA ASP A 321 -7.70 -10.52 -26.90
C ASP A 321 -7.21 -10.11 -25.50
N ASN A 322 -6.02 -10.61 -25.12
CA ASN A 322 -5.36 -10.47 -23.80
C ASN A 322 -5.83 -11.40 -22.67
N PHE A 323 -6.69 -12.38 -22.95
CA PHE A 323 -7.01 -13.44 -21.99
C PHE A 323 -6.25 -14.73 -22.35
N PHE A 324 -6.10 -15.60 -21.37
CA PHE A 324 -5.43 -16.88 -21.53
C PHE A 324 -6.03 -17.91 -20.58
N PHE A 325 -5.95 -19.17 -20.98
CA PHE A 325 -6.47 -20.28 -20.19
C PHE A 325 -5.35 -20.92 -19.39
N ILE A 326 -5.63 -21.22 -18.12
CA ILE A 326 -4.70 -21.96 -17.26
C ILE A 326 -5.36 -23.21 -16.70
N PRO A 327 -4.60 -24.29 -16.46
CA PRO A 327 -5.08 -25.40 -15.66
C PRO A 327 -5.54 -24.93 -14.28
N TYR A 328 -6.68 -25.46 -13.81
CA TYR A 328 -7.26 -25.14 -12.51
C TYR A 328 -6.24 -25.22 -11.35
N ASN A 329 -5.39 -26.25 -11.34
CA ASN A 329 -4.39 -26.47 -10.30
C ASN A 329 -3.28 -25.41 -10.25
N LYS A 330 -3.11 -24.61 -11.31
CA LYS A 330 -2.11 -23.52 -11.37
C LYS A 330 -2.64 -22.18 -10.90
N ILE A 331 -3.92 -22.08 -10.52
CA ILE A 331 -4.51 -20.79 -10.13
C ILE A 331 -3.77 -20.13 -8.97
N ASN A 332 -3.25 -20.93 -8.04
CA ASN A 332 -2.47 -20.46 -6.90
C ASN A 332 -1.16 -19.75 -7.27
N GLU A 333 -0.64 -19.92 -8.49
CA GLU A 333 0.59 -19.28 -8.96
C GLU A 333 0.37 -17.81 -9.35
N TYR A 334 -0.88 -17.40 -9.56
CA TYR A 334 -1.22 -16.06 -10.05
C TYR A 334 -1.61 -15.12 -8.90
N PRO A 335 -1.18 -13.84 -8.95
CA PRO A 335 -1.56 -12.84 -7.96
C PRO A 335 -2.91 -12.20 -8.29
N PHE A 336 -3.86 -12.32 -7.36
CA PHE A 336 -5.22 -11.82 -7.48
C PHE A 336 -5.51 -10.66 -6.50
N PRO A 337 -6.47 -9.78 -6.83
CA PRO A 337 -7.02 -8.85 -5.86
C PRO A 337 -7.84 -9.58 -4.80
N ARG A 338 -7.91 -8.98 -3.60
CA ARG A 338 -8.58 -9.59 -2.44
C ARG A 338 -10.01 -10.11 -2.72
N PRO A 339 -10.89 -9.42 -3.46
CA PRO A 339 -12.23 -9.96 -3.75
C PRO A 339 -12.21 -11.27 -4.52
N ILE A 340 -11.26 -11.41 -5.46
CA ILE A 340 -11.11 -12.64 -6.23
C ILE A 340 -10.50 -13.74 -5.35
N VAL A 341 -9.51 -13.43 -4.51
CA VAL A 341 -9.00 -14.39 -3.52
C VAL A 341 -10.12 -14.91 -2.60
N LEU A 342 -11.06 -14.05 -2.20
CA LEU A 342 -12.21 -14.47 -1.37
C LEU A 342 -13.17 -15.37 -2.15
N PHE A 343 -13.46 -15.04 -3.41
CA PHE A 343 -14.23 -15.91 -4.31
C PHE A 343 -13.57 -17.27 -4.50
N LEU A 344 -12.26 -17.31 -4.80
CA LEU A 344 -11.54 -18.56 -5.00
C LEU A 344 -11.54 -19.46 -3.75
N LYS A 345 -11.50 -18.87 -2.55
CA LYS A 345 -11.65 -19.61 -1.29
C LYS A 345 -13.06 -20.15 -1.09
N HIS A 346 -14.08 -19.37 -1.46
CA HIS A 346 -15.47 -19.82 -1.43
C HIS A 346 -15.67 -21.06 -2.29
N GLU A 347 -15.11 -21.04 -3.50
CA GLU A 347 -15.13 -22.16 -4.45
C GLU A 347 -14.11 -23.28 -4.12
N LYS A 348 -13.39 -23.20 -2.99
CA LYS A 348 -12.38 -24.18 -2.54
C LYS A 348 -11.28 -24.44 -3.57
N MET A 349 -10.89 -23.41 -4.31
CA MET A 349 -9.84 -23.47 -5.33
C MET A 349 -8.44 -23.21 -4.77
N ILE A 350 -8.36 -22.51 -3.62
CA ILE A 350 -7.11 -22.07 -2.98
C ILE A 350 -7.14 -22.12 -1.46
#